data_AF-A0A1X9YJP9-F1
#
_entry.id   AF-A0A1X9YJP9-F1
#
_cell.length_a   1.000
_cell.length_b   1.000
_cell.length_c   1.000
_cell.angle_alpha   90.00
_cell.angle_beta   90.00
_cell.angle_gamma   90.00
#
_symmetry.space_group_name_H-M   'P 1'
#
loop_
_entity.id
_entity.type
_entity.pdbx_description
1 polymer ?
#
loop_
_entity_poly.entity_id
_entity_poly.type
_entity_poly.pdbx_seq_one_letter_code
_entity_poly.pdbx_strand_id
1 'polypeptide(L)'
;MARSSKKGGSGVDWASVRRTRAMLKRLPEAGRLEMVSLLHSVGGDELARMQRDAAVRTGFLRSGLAKRVNERSLRVRVGFLTKKVNRDRFYRWIIERGRKGQTVKVTRRKGVPAPVTYMLRVKALRAQPYVFSGGGAQRIARSQRLQRYWDDVLGRASIGADLG
;
A
#
# COMPACT_ATOMS: atom_id res chain seq x y z
N MET A 1 -16.86 -40.73 14.75
CA MET A 1 -16.56 -39.60 13.83
C MET A 1 -16.62 -38.28 14.60
N ALA A 2 -15.49 -37.74 15.05
CA ALA A 2 -15.42 -36.46 15.75
C ALA A 2 -15.01 -35.34 14.78
N ARG A 3 -15.88 -34.33 14.58
CA ARG A 3 -15.58 -33.13 13.78
C ARG A 3 -14.75 -32.15 14.61
N SER A 4 -13.46 -32.08 14.32
CA SER A 4 -12.55 -31.05 14.86
C SER A 4 -12.85 -29.70 14.20
N SER A 5 -13.47 -28.80 14.98
CA SER A 5 -13.67 -27.39 14.64
C SER A 5 -12.33 -26.65 14.71
N LYS A 6 -11.61 -26.55 13.60
CA LYS A 6 -10.50 -25.60 13.45
C LYS A 6 -11.05 -24.16 13.45
N LYS A 7 -11.07 -23.52 14.62
CA LYS A 7 -11.17 -22.05 14.71
C LYS A 7 -9.88 -21.47 14.13
N GLY A 8 -9.93 -21.00 12.89
CA GLY A 8 -8.86 -20.23 12.27
C GLY A 8 -8.71 -18.88 12.95
N GLY A 9 -7.93 -18.84 14.03
CA GLY A 9 -7.44 -17.59 14.60
C GLY A 9 -6.50 -16.95 13.60
N SER A 10 -6.84 -15.74 13.13
CA SER A 10 -5.85 -14.88 12.47
C SER A 10 -4.62 -14.84 13.39
N GLY A 11 -3.43 -15.23 12.94
CA GLY A 11 -2.18 -15.25 13.73
C GLY A 11 -1.70 -13.86 14.18
N VAL A 12 -2.62 -12.94 14.42
CA VAL A 12 -2.46 -11.58 14.88
C VAL A 12 -2.70 -11.60 16.38
N ASP A 13 -1.66 -11.27 17.15
CA ASP A 13 -1.80 -11.02 18.58
C ASP A 13 -2.54 -9.69 18.81
N TRP A 14 -3.85 -9.81 19.02
CA TRP A 14 -4.74 -8.69 19.28
C TRP A 14 -4.47 -7.98 20.62
N ALA A 15 -3.78 -8.62 21.57
CA ALA A 15 -3.39 -7.97 22.81
C ALA A 15 -2.21 -7.01 22.55
N SER A 16 -1.22 -7.45 21.79
CA SER A 16 -0.10 -6.60 21.38
C SER A 16 -0.56 -5.41 20.52
N VAL A 17 -1.48 -5.61 19.57
CA VAL A 17 -2.06 -4.49 18.79
C VAL A 17 -2.76 -3.46 19.69
N ARG A 18 -3.49 -3.92 20.71
CA ARG A 18 -4.16 -3.02 21.68
C ARG A 18 -3.16 -2.23 22.52
N ARG A 19 -2.10 -2.89 23.01
CA ARG A 19 -1.02 -2.24 23.78
C ARG A 19 -0.30 -1.18 22.95
N THR A 20 0.10 -1.51 21.73
CA THR A 20 0.70 -0.52 20.80
C THR A 20 -0.24 0.65 20.58
N ARG A 21 -1.53 0.41 20.34
CA ARG A 21 -2.50 1.49 20.13
C ARG A 21 -2.66 2.39 21.36
N ALA A 22 -2.63 1.82 22.57
CA ALA A 22 -2.70 2.57 23.80
C ALA A 22 -1.43 3.42 24.00
N MET A 23 -0.25 2.85 23.73
CA MET A 23 1.02 3.58 23.73
C MET A 23 1.00 4.76 22.76
N LEU A 24 0.57 4.56 21.51
CA LEU A 24 0.50 5.63 20.50
C LEU A 24 -0.41 6.79 20.94
N LYS A 25 -1.49 6.50 21.69
CA LYS A 25 -2.38 7.53 22.24
C LYS A 25 -1.76 8.32 23.39
N ARG A 26 -0.79 7.73 24.10
CA ARG A 26 -0.08 8.33 25.24
C ARG A 26 1.19 9.06 24.83
N LEU A 27 1.54 9.07 23.53
CA LEU A 27 2.63 9.87 23.01
C LEU A 27 2.34 11.36 23.27
N PRO A 28 3.31 12.09 23.86
CA PRO A 28 3.27 13.55 23.95
C PRO A 28 3.12 14.19 22.57
N GLU A 29 2.53 15.38 22.55
CA GLU A 29 2.14 16.02 21.30
C GLU A 29 3.36 16.33 20.43
N ALA A 30 4.48 16.76 21.02
CA ALA A 30 5.75 16.96 20.30
C ALA A 30 6.20 15.70 19.55
N GLY A 31 6.24 14.55 20.24
CA GLY A 31 6.57 13.25 19.63
C GLY A 31 5.50 12.73 18.66
N ARG A 32 4.28 13.26 18.69
CA ARG A 32 3.28 12.95 17.66
C ARG A 32 3.52 13.76 16.39
N LEU A 33 3.81 15.06 16.52
CA LEU A 33 4.10 15.96 15.41
C LEU A 33 5.37 15.54 14.67
N GLU A 34 6.43 15.16 15.39
CA GLU A 34 7.65 14.59 14.80
C GLU A 34 7.33 13.35 13.95
N MET A 35 6.51 12.42 14.48
CA MET A 35 6.12 11.20 13.76
C MET A 35 5.29 11.52 12.52
N VAL A 36 4.35 12.47 12.63
CA VAL A 36 3.55 12.92 11.48
C VAL A 36 4.48 13.44 10.39
N SER A 37 5.45 14.30 10.72
CA SER A 37 6.44 14.81 9.77
C SER A 37 7.22 13.69 9.07
N LEU A 38 7.70 12.70 9.85
CA LEU A 38 8.39 11.53 9.31
C LEU A 38 7.51 10.73 8.35
N LEU A 39 6.24 10.50 8.71
CA LEU A 39 5.28 9.79 7.85
C LEU A 39 5.00 10.57 6.55
N HIS A 40 4.97 11.90 6.60
CA HIS A 40 4.82 12.75 5.42
C HIS A 40 6.02 12.65 4.47
N SER A 41 7.24 12.64 5.02
CA SER A 41 8.49 12.45 4.26
C SER A 41 8.54 11.06 3.64
N VAL A 42 8.41 10.00 4.44
CA VAL A 42 8.43 8.60 3.99
C VAL A 42 7.34 8.32 2.95
N GLY A 43 6.13 8.84 3.17
CA GLY A 43 5.04 8.72 2.21
C GLY A 43 5.28 9.49 0.91
N GLY A 44 6.02 10.60 0.97
CA GLY A 44 6.48 11.37 -0.18
C GLY A 44 7.50 10.59 -1.02
N ASP A 45 8.54 10.06 -0.39
CA ASP A 45 9.56 9.24 -1.04
C ASP A 45 8.94 8.04 -1.76
N GLU A 46 8.02 7.35 -1.09
CA GLU A 46 7.34 6.18 -1.64
C GLU A 46 6.45 6.54 -2.82
N LEU A 47 5.69 7.65 -2.71
CA LEU A 47 4.86 8.13 -3.81
C LEU A 47 5.74 8.48 -5.02
N ALA A 48 6.84 9.20 -4.81
CA ALA A 48 7.76 9.58 -5.86
C ALA A 48 8.39 8.33 -6.53
N ARG A 49 8.75 7.30 -5.76
CA ARG A 49 9.21 6.02 -6.33
C ARG A 49 8.13 5.35 -7.17
N MET A 50 6.93 5.16 -6.62
CA MET A 50 5.81 4.53 -7.36
C MET A 50 5.49 5.29 -8.66
N GLN A 51 5.58 6.63 -8.63
CA GLN A 51 5.34 7.47 -9.80
C GLN A 51 6.45 7.37 -10.86
N ARG A 52 7.71 7.17 -10.46
CA ARG A 52 8.84 6.92 -11.38
C ARG A 52 8.73 5.55 -12.05
N ASP A 53 8.35 4.54 -11.29
CA ASP A 53 8.30 3.15 -11.77
C ASP A 53 7.04 2.83 -12.59
N ALA A 54 5.96 3.62 -12.40
CA ALA A 54 4.71 3.45 -13.11
C ALA A 54 4.89 3.65 -14.63
N ALA A 55 4.28 2.78 -15.43
CA ALA A 55 4.34 2.87 -16.89
C ALA A 55 3.81 4.22 -17.42
N VAL A 56 4.62 4.90 -18.23
CA VAL A 56 4.44 6.33 -18.56
C VAL A 56 3.53 6.58 -19.77
N ARG A 57 3.11 5.54 -20.51
CA ARG A 57 2.46 5.68 -21.84
C ARG A 57 1.43 6.81 -21.96
N THR A 58 0.58 7.02 -20.95
CA THR A 58 -0.41 8.11 -20.93
C THR A 58 -0.42 8.93 -19.64
N GLY A 59 0.48 8.65 -18.69
CA GLY A 59 0.44 9.22 -17.33
C GLY A 59 -0.77 8.82 -16.47
N PHE A 60 -1.75 8.09 -17.02
CA PHE A 60 -3.01 7.75 -16.34
C PHE A 60 -2.82 6.95 -15.04
N LEU A 61 -1.84 6.05 -15.00
CA LEU A 61 -1.52 5.29 -13.79
C LEU A 61 -0.86 6.19 -12.75
N ARG A 62 0.11 7.00 -13.17
CA ARG A 62 0.84 7.94 -12.30
C ARG A 62 -0.11 8.92 -11.61
N SER A 63 -1.07 9.47 -12.35
CA SER A 63 -2.04 10.43 -11.81
C SER A 63 -3.00 9.85 -10.77
N GLY A 64 -3.13 8.52 -10.70
CA GLY A 64 -3.98 7.86 -9.70
C GLY A 64 -3.28 7.53 -8.40
N LEU A 65 -1.95 7.66 -8.35
CA LEU A 65 -1.17 7.39 -7.15
C LEU A 65 -1.26 8.58 -6.20
N ALA A 66 -1.58 8.30 -4.94
CA ALA A 66 -1.69 9.30 -3.90
C ALA A 66 -1.09 8.80 -2.59
N LYS A 67 -0.72 9.74 -1.72
CA LYS A 67 -0.38 9.47 -0.32
C LYS A 67 -1.47 10.02 0.60
N ARG A 68 -1.72 9.32 1.71
CA ARG A 68 -2.59 9.80 2.79
C ARG A 68 -1.96 9.42 4.12
N VAL A 69 -1.69 10.44 4.94
CA VAL A 69 -1.30 10.29 6.33
C VAL A 69 -2.57 10.45 7.18
N ASN A 70 -2.72 9.59 8.18
CA ASN A 70 -3.73 9.71 9.22
C ASN A 70 -2.99 9.98 10.52
N GLU A 71 -2.99 11.24 10.93
CA GLU A 71 -2.24 11.75 12.08
C GLU A 71 -2.71 11.11 13.39
N ARG A 72 -4.02 11.02 13.60
CA ARG A 72 -4.62 10.41 14.79
C ARG A 72 -4.21 8.95 15.02
N SER A 73 -3.99 8.20 13.94
CA SER A 73 -3.59 6.79 14.03
C SER A 73 -2.13 6.54 13.68
N LEU A 74 -1.38 7.58 13.32
CA LEU A 74 0.01 7.52 12.86
C LEU A 74 0.21 6.47 11.75
N ARG A 75 -0.67 6.51 10.74
CA ARG A 75 -0.65 5.59 9.59
C ARG A 75 -0.45 6.34 8.30
N VAL A 76 0.46 5.86 7.47
CA VAL A 76 0.60 6.30 6.08
C VAL A 76 0.07 5.23 5.12
N ARG A 77 -0.65 5.67 4.09
CA ARG A 77 -1.10 4.84 2.96
C ARG A 77 -0.62 5.48 1.67
N VAL A 78 0.00 4.69 0.81
CA VAL A 78 0.49 5.15 -0.49
C VAL A 78 0.01 4.20 -1.59
N GLY A 79 -0.44 4.74 -2.72
CA GLY A 79 -0.89 3.98 -3.87
C GLY A 79 -2.26 4.46 -4.37
N PHE A 80 -3.08 3.53 -4.85
CA PHE A 80 -4.43 3.83 -5.33
C PHE A 80 -5.45 3.76 -4.19
N LEU A 81 -5.76 4.93 -3.61
CA LEU A 81 -6.43 4.98 -2.30
C LEU A 81 -7.96 4.89 -2.35
N THR A 82 -8.59 5.31 -3.45
CA THR A 82 -10.06 5.36 -3.54
C THR A 82 -10.62 4.21 -4.35
N LYS A 83 -11.87 3.80 -4.03
CA LYS A 83 -12.58 2.73 -4.77
C LYS A 83 -12.74 3.09 -6.25
N LYS A 84 -13.07 4.35 -6.55
CA LYS A 84 -13.20 4.86 -7.92
C LYS A 84 -11.88 4.71 -8.69
N VAL A 85 -10.79 5.22 -8.14
CA VAL A 85 -9.45 5.11 -8.75
C VAL A 85 -9.05 3.65 -8.96
N ASN A 86 -9.36 2.77 -7.99
CA ASN A 86 -9.11 1.34 -8.10
C ASN A 86 -9.87 0.68 -9.25
N ARG A 87 -11.15 1.02 -9.42
CA ARG A 87 -12.00 0.49 -10.48
C ARG A 87 -11.56 0.99 -11.85
N ASP A 88 -11.37 2.30 -11.99
CA ASP A 88 -11.06 2.94 -13.26
C ASP A 88 -9.65 2.55 -13.77
N ARG A 89 -8.75 2.14 -12.85
CA ARG A 89 -7.38 1.70 -13.17
C ARG A 89 -7.19 0.20 -13.00
N PHE A 90 -8.21 -0.58 -13.32
CA PHE A 90 -8.19 -2.05 -13.26
C PHE A 90 -6.94 -2.68 -13.91
N TYR A 91 -6.53 -2.17 -15.08
CA TYR A 91 -5.37 -2.67 -15.82
C TYR A 91 -4.05 -2.62 -15.06
N ARG A 92 -3.96 -1.86 -13.96
CA ARG A 92 -2.77 -1.87 -13.11
C ARG A 92 -2.39 -3.27 -12.65
N TRP A 93 -3.38 -4.13 -12.35
CA TRP A 93 -3.11 -5.45 -11.76
C TRP A 93 -2.42 -6.36 -12.77
N ILE A 94 -2.81 -6.22 -14.03
CA ILE A 94 -2.22 -6.94 -15.16
C ILE A 94 -0.78 -6.45 -15.40
N ILE A 95 -0.51 -5.16 -15.22
CA ILE A 95 0.85 -4.60 -15.35
C ILE A 95 1.73 -5.05 -14.17
N GLU A 96 1.23 -4.92 -12.94
CA GLU A 96 1.93 -5.32 -11.72
C GLU A 96 2.35 -6.79 -11.74
N ARG A 97 1.45 -7.69 -12.12
CA ARG A 97 1.71 -9.14 -12.09
C ARG A 97 2.17 -9.72 -13.43
N GLY A 98 2.05 -8.95 -14.50
CA GLY A 98 2.13 -9.47 -15.85
C GLY A 98 0.93 -10.36 -16.20
N ARG A 99 0.99 -10.96 -17.38
CA ARG A 99 0.12 -12.08 -17.77
C ARG A 99 0.81 -13.01 -18.75
N LYS A 100 0.35 -14.26 -18.79
CA LYS A 100 0.70 -15.19 -19.86
C LYS A 100 -0.08 -14.87 -21.13
N GLY A 101 0.49 -15.26 -22.28
CA GLY A 101 -0.22 -15.20 -23.55
C GLY A 101 -1.32 -16.25 -23.57
N GLN A 102 -2.51 -15.87 -24.04
CA GLN A 102 -3.65 -16.77 -24.14
C GLN A 102 -4.67 -16.24 -25.16
N THR A 103 -5.53 -17.12 -25.65
CA THR A 103 -6.67 -16.74 -26.48
C THR A 103 -7.91 -16.68 -25.60
N VAL A 104 -8.61 -15.54 -25.60
CA VAL A 104 -9.80 -15.32 -24.76
C VAL A 104 -11.01 -15.01 -25.62
N LYS A 105 -12.16 -15.53 -25.20
CA LYS A 105 -13.45 -15.19 -25.81
C LYS A 105 -13.88 -13.81 -25.29
N VAL A 106 -14.08 -12.85 -26.20
CA VAL A 106 -14.48 -11.48 -25.89
C VAL A 106 -15.86 -11.22 -26.45
N THR A 107 -16.75 -10.70 -25.62
CA THR A 107 -18.06 -10.20 -26.05
C THR A 107 -18.05 -8.68 -26.02
N ARG A 108 -18.18 -8.04 -27.19
CA ARG A 108 -18.24 -6.58 -27.31
C ARG A 108 -19.70 -6.12 -27.40
N ARG A 109 -20.10 -5.20 -26.52
CA ARG A 109 -21.48 -4.64 -26.48
C ARG A 109 -21.57 -3.17 -26.90
N LYS A 110 -20.44 -2.45 -27.04
CA LYS A 110 -20.46 -0.99 -27.26
C LYS A 110 -20.79 -0.64 -28.71
N GLY A 111 -21.96 -0.03 -28.93
CA GLY A 111 -22.36 0.59 -30.21
C GLY A 111 -22.89 -0.39 -31.26
N VAL A 112 -23.39 -1.58 -30.86
CA VAL A 112 -23.87 -2.61 -31.78
C VAL A 112 -25.22 -3.15 -31.29
N PRO A 113 -26.23 -3.37 -32.18
CA PRO A 113 -27.54 -3.88 -31.79
C PRO A 113 -27.50 -5.28 -31.15
N ALA A 114 -26.56 -6.12 -31.60
CA ALA A 114 -26.35 -7.46 -31.07
C ALA A 114 -24.91 -7.63 -30.53
N PRO A 115 -24.71 -8.29 -29.37
CA PRO A 115 -23.37 -8.55 -28.85
C PRO A 115 -22.56 -9.45 -29.78
N VAL A 116 -21.45 -8.94 -30.30
CA VAL A 116 -20.53 -9.74 -31.13
C VAL A 116 -19.53 -10.44 -30.23
N THR A 117 -19.38 -11.75 -30.42
CA THR A 117 -18.42 -12.56 -29.67
C THR A 117 -17.36 -13.13 -30.59
N TYR A 118 -16.09 -12.95 -30.23
CA TYR A 118 -14.94 -13.41 -31.02
C TYR A 118 -13.78 -13.85 -30.14
N MET A 119 -12.85 -14.61 -30.71
CA MET A 119 -11.63 -15.05 -30.03
C MET A 119 -10.53 -13.99 -30.21
N LEU A 120 -10.01 -13.46 -29.12
CA LEU A 120 -8.91 -12.51 -29.11
C LEU A 120 -7.64 -13.21 -28.62
N ARG A 121 -6.61 -13.26 -29.48
CA ARG A 121 -5.27 -13.67 -29.06
C ARG A 121 -4.59 -12.53 -28.32
N VAL A 122 -4.32 -12.73 -27.04
CA VAL A 122 -3.67 -11.72 -26.21
C VAL A 122 -2.25 -12.13 -25.87
N LYS A 123 -1.30 -11.24 -26.16
CA LYS A 123 0.13 -11.47 -25.96
C LYS A 123 0.49 -11.50 -24.48
N ALA A 124 1.54 -12.26 -24.16
CA ALA A 124 2.15 -12.22 -22.84
C ALA A 124 2.62 -10.79 -22.51
N LEU A 125 2.55 -10.44 -21.23
CA LEU A 125 3.04 -9.17 -20.70
C LEU A 125 3.92 -9.47 -19.49
N ARG A 126 5.16 -8.97 -19.51
CA ARG A 126 6.06 -9.09 -18.35
C ARG A 126 5.51 -8.26 -17.19
N ALA A 127 5.69 -8.77 -15.97
CA ALA A 127 5.40 -8.01 -14.76
C ALA A 127 6.28 -6.76 -14.70
N GLN A 128 5.66 -5.60 -14.51
CA GLN A 128 6.31 -4.33 -14.23
C GLN A 128 5.69 -3.77 -12.96
N PRO A 129 6.12 -4.25 -11.78
CA PRO A 129 5.50 -3.86 -10.54
C PRO A 129 6.13 -2.57 -10.00
N TYR A 130 5.29 -1.69 -9.46
CA TYR A 130 5.65 -0.34 -9.01
C TYR A 130 4.99 0.03 -7.68
N VAL A 131 3.83 -0.55 -7.36
CA VAL A 131 3.13 -0.43 -6.08
C VAL A 131 3.61 -1.48 -5.09
N PHE A 132 3.69 -2.75 -5.50
CA PHE A 132 3.85 -3.88 -4.55
C PHE A 132 5.25 -4.49 -4.50
N SER A 133 6.08 -4.32 -5.54
CA SER A 133 7.43 -4.90 -5.62
C SER A 133 8.55 -3.93 -5.29
N GLY A 134 8.24 -2.64 -5.13
CA GLY A 134 9.24 -1.59 -5.20
C GLY A 134 10.18 -1.62 -4.00
N GLY A 135 11.38 -2.12 -4.25
CA GLY A 135 12.56 -1.72 -3.52
C GLY A 135 12.81 -2.43 -2.21
N GLY A 136 13.27 -3.69 -2.25
CA GLY A 136 13.78 -4.38 -1.06
C GLY A 136 14.69 -3.50 -0.22
N ALA A 137 15.71 -2.88 -0.83
CA ALA A 137 16.60 -1.93 -0.18
C ALA A 137 15.88 -0.65 0.31
N GLN A 138 15.02 -0.03 -0.50
CA GLN A 138 14.27 1.17 -0.10
C GLN A 138 13.24 0.89 1.01
N ARG A 139 12.66 -0.31 1.03
CA ARG A 139 11.76 -0.82 2.08
C ARG A 139 12.54 -1.05 3.36
N ILE A 140 13.73 -1.65 3.28
CA ILE A 140 14.63 -1.83 4.42
C ILE A 140 15.05 -0.47 4.98
N ALA A 141 15.55 0.44 4.14
CA ALA A 141 15.96 1.78 4.55
C ALA A 141 14.80 2.58 5.19
N ARG A 142 13.58 2.44 4.66
CA ARG A 142 12.37 3.00 5.29
C ARG A 142 12.08 2.37 6.65
N SER A 143 12.10 1.03 6.74
CA SER A 143 11.87 0.33 8.01
C SER A 143 12.90 0.76 9.05
N GLN A 144 14.16 0.91 8.67
CA GLN A 144 15.24 1.41 9.53
C GLN A 144 14.99 2.85 9.98
N ARG A 145 14.58 3.77 9.09
CA ARG A 145 14.23 5.15 9.47
C ARG A 145 13.08 5.20 10.48
N LEU A 146 12.03 4.40 10.26
CA LEU A 146 10.90 4.30 11.18
C LEU A 146 11.30 3.65 12.51
N GLN A 147 12.18 2.65 12.46
CA GLN A 147 12.68 1.96 13.65
C GLN A 147 13.53 2.89 14.51
N ARG A 148 14.51 3.59 13.92
CA ARG A 148 15.34 4.58 14.63
C ARG A 148 14.49 5.65 15.32
N TYR A 149 13.47 6.15 14.64
CA TYR A 149 12.53 7.08 15.24
C TYR A 149 11.84 6.49 16.47
N TRP A 150 11.37 5.24 16.37
CA TRP A 150 10.74 4.58 17.51
C TRP A 150 11.72 4.36 18.66
N ASP A 151 12.96 3.97 18.36
CA ASP A 151 14.02 3.79 19.34
C ASP A 151 14.30 5.12 20.08
N ASP A 152 14.39 6.24 19.35
CA ASP A 152 14.62 7.57 19.92
C ASP A 152 13.45 8.07 20.77
N VAL A 153 12.21 7.89 20.31
CA VAL A 153 11.02 8.33 21.05
C VAL A 153 10.78 7.47 22.28
N LEU A 154 10.98 6.15 22.17
CA LEU A 154 10.87 5.24 23.30
C LEU A 154 11.99 5.47 24.32
N GLY A 155 13.22 5.74 23.86
CA GLY A 155 14.34 6.11 24.71
C GLY A 155 14.09 7.41 25.48
N ARG A 156 13.58 8.44 24.80
CA ARG A 156 13.19 9.71 25.47
C ARG A 156 12.07 9.50 26.50
N ALA A 157 11.06 8.70 26.17
CA ALA A 157 9.95 8.41 27.06
C ALA A 157 10.35 7.53 28.28
N SER A 158 11.35 6.64 28.15
CA SER A 158 11.80 5.77 29.25
C SER A 158 12.75 6.46 30.22
N ILE A 159 13.48 7.49 29.78
CA ILE A 159 14.42 8.26 30.60
C ILE A 159 13.68 9.31 31.46
N GLY A 160 12.38 9.53 31.23
CA GLY A 160 11.60 10.55 31.95
C GLY A 160 12.05 11.98 31.62
N ALA A 161 12.84 12.15 30.55
CA ALA A 161 13.19 13.46 30.03
C ALA A 161 11.93 14.10 29.46
N ASP A 162 11.59 15.28 29.97
CA ASP A 162 10.45 16.09 29.54
C ASP A 162 10.31 16.07 28.02
N LEU A 163 9.27 15.40 27.56
CA LEU A 163 8.71 15.60 26.25
C LEU A 163 7.81 16.83 26.39
N GLY A 164 8.46 18.00 26.43
CA GLY A 164 7.82 19.30 26.67
C GLY A 164 6.54 19.55 25.87
#